data_AF-A0A505HL03-F1
#
_entry.id   AF-A0A505HL03-F1
#
_cell.length_a   1.000
_cell.length_b   1.000
_cell.length_c   1.000
_cell.angle_alpha   90.00
_cell.angle_beta   90.00
_cell.angle_gamma   90.00
#
_symmetry.space_group_name_H-M   'P 1'
#
loop_
_entity.id
_entity.type
_entity.pdbx_description
1 polymer ?
#
loop_
_entity_poly.entity_id
_entity_poly.type
_entity_poly.pdbx_seq_one_letter_code
_entity_poly.pdbx_strand_id
1 'polypeptide(L)'
;MDALDRLAEPGLDLLARVDTLLAAGAPEGHRLWPLLRRMQVLPGAAVREFLDLHPAPLTDAGHAVRRLVRGYDDTCALLGDQVAWSGAAASAYDEARATLLRHLDEGPESLVGRLESTASFADALAGWVEGSRVALARALAEVLGSSEAVAVHAATRPGVHAGPAGASAAAEIATRILGVLGVAYDGAETLLRQWGPSLAETVWRDRPAVAPHYGGTTRIGY
;
A
#
# COMPACT_ATOMS: atom_id res chain seq x y z
N MET A 1 -6.41 -16.16 8.07
CA MET A 1 -6.91 -17.05 7.01
C MET A 1 -8.26 -16.53 6.55
N ASP A 2 -8.29 -15.85 5.42
CA ASP A 2 -9.50 -15.27 4.82
C ASP A 2 -10.13 -16.21 3.76
N ALA A 3 -11.14 -15.71 3.04
CA ALA A 3 -11.82 -16.48 2.00
C ALA A 3 -10.91 -16.80 0.79
N LEU A 4 -9.97 -15.89 0.47
CA LEU A 4 -9.03 -16.10 -0.62
C LEU A 4 -8.07 -17.23 -0.27
N ASP A 5 -7.56 -17.29 0.96
CA ASP A 5 -6.66 -18.35 1.44
C ASP A 5 -7.31 -19.74 1.32
N ARG A 6 -8.63 -19.84 1.59
CA ARG A 6 -9.38 -21.10 1.47
C ARG A 6 -9.58 -21.56 0.02
N LEU A 7 -9.60 -20.61 -0.92
CA LEU A 7 -9.78 -20.87 -2.35
C LEU A 7 -8.43 -20.97 -3.09
N ALA A 8 -7.32 -20.66 -2.43
CA ALA A 8 -6.01 -20.56 -3.06
C ALA A 8 -5.58 -21.87 -3.73
N GLU A 9 -5.67 -23.00 -3.02
CA GLU A 9 -5.27 -24.31 -3.57
C GLU A 9 -6.09 -24.71 -4.81
N PRO A 10 -7.44 -24.84 -4.75
CA PRO A 10 -8.21 -25.21 -5.93
C PRO A 10 -8.15 -24.14 -7.04
N GLY A 11 -8.07 -22.85 -6.66
CA GLY A 11 -7.94 -21.74 -7.61
C GLY A 11 -6.62 -21.80 -8.38
N LEU A 12 -5.49 -22.02 -7.70
CA LEU A 12 -4.18 -22.10 -8.33
C LEU A 12 -4.01 -23.35 -9.20
N ASP A 13 -4.60 -24.51 -8.85
CA ASP A 13 -4.59 -25.68 -9.75
C ASP A 13 -5.32 -25.37 -11.06
N LEU A 14 -6.53 -24.78 -10.98
CA LEU A 14 -7.27 -24.38 -12.16
C LEU A 14 -6.50 -23.34 -12.99
N LEU A 15 -5.93 -22.33 -12.34
CA LEU A 15 -5.20 -21.28 -13.04
C LEU A 15 -3.89 -21.78 -13.66
N ALA A 16 -3.21 -22.76 -13.07
CA ALA A 16 -2.05 -23.39 -13.69
C ALA A 16 -2.43 -24.09 -15.03
N ARG A 17 -3.62 -24.71 -15.08
CA ARG A 17 -4.17 -25.30 -16.31
C ARG A 17 -4.53 -24.23 -17.34
N VAL A 18 -5.15 -23.13 -16.89
CA VAL A 18 -5.44 -21.97 -17.74
C VAL A 18 -4.15 -21.40 -18.33
N ASP A 19 -3.13 -21.18 -17.52
CA ASP A 19 -1.82 -20.66 -17.95
C ASP A 19 -1.18 -21.59 -18.99
N THR A 20 -1.26 -22.91 -18.77
CA THR A 20 -0.78 -23.93 -19.73
C THR A 20 -1.50 -23.84 -21.07
N LEU A 21 -2.83 -23.68 -21.06
CA LEU A 21 -3.61 -23.54 -22.30
C LEU A 21 -3.32 -22.21 -23.01
N LEU A 22 -3.13 -21.11 -22.26
CA LEU A 22 -2.80 -19.81 -22.80
C LEU A 22 -1.37 -19.71 -23.35
N ALA A 23 -0.45 -20.56 -22.89
CA ALA A 23 0.90 -20.65 -23.45
C ALA A 23 0.90 -21.06 -24.93
N ALA A 24 -0.13 -21.77 -25.40
CA ALA A 24 -0.34 -22.09 -26.81
C ALA A 24 -0.99 -20.92 -27.60
N GLY A 25 -1.38 -19.84 -26.93
CA GLY A 25 -2.04 -18.67 -27.50
C GLY A 25 -3.50 -18.53 -27.08
N ALA A 26 -3.92 -17.30 -26.78
CA ALA A 26 -5.34 -16.98 -26.61
C ALA A 26 -6.06 -16.94 -27.98
N PRO A 27 -7.38 -17.19 -28.04
CA PRO A 27 -8.13 -17.10 -29.29
C PRO A 27 -7.96 -15.74 -29.98
N GLU A 28 -7.94 -15.74 -31.31
CA GLU A 28 -7.82 -14.52 -32.11
C GLU A 28 -9.01 -13.58 -31.85
N GLY A 29 -8.75 -12.28 -31.72
CA GLY A 29 -9.78 -11.27 -31.46
C GLY A 29 -10.40 -11.32 -30.05
N HIS A 30 -9.94 -12.20 -29.15
CA HIS A 30 -10.49 -12.29 -27.80
C HIS A 30 -10.22 -11.03 -26.97
N ARG A 31 -11.18 -10.63 -26.13
CA ARG A 31 -11.07 -9.48 -25.20
C ARG A 31 -9.98 -9.61 -24.13
N LEU A 32 -9.30 -10.75 -24.07
CA LEU A 32 -8.19 -11.02 -23.16
C LEU A 32 -6.91 -10.30 -23.61
N TRP A 33 -6.71 -10.12 -24.91
CA TRP A 33 -5.46 -9.58 -25.45
C TRP A 33 -5.06 -8.20 -24.93
N PRO A 34 -5.97 -7.22 -24.77
CA PRO A 34 -5.63 -5.94 -24.13
C PRO A 34 -5.17 -6.12 -22.68
N LEU A 35 -5.81 -7.01 -21.91
CA LEU A 35 -5.45 -7.26 -20.51
C LEU A 35 -4.07 -7.90 -20.40
N LEU A 36 -3.76 -8.92 -21.21
CA LEU A 36 -2.43 -9.54 -21.22
C LEU A 36 -1.33 -8.56 -21.63
N ARG A 37 -1.59 -7.67 -22.61
CA ARG A 37 -0.62 -6.64 -23.00
C ARG A 37 -0.39 -5.58 -21.92
N ARG A 38 -1.45 -5.20 -21.19
CA ARG A 38 -1.37 -4.23 -20.10
C ARG A 38 -0.68 -4.81 -18.88
N MET A 39 -1.12 -5.99 -18.44
CA MET A 39 -0.68 -6.60 -17.18
C MET A 39 0.62 -7.38 -17.34
N GLN A 40 0.95 -7.84 -18.56
CA GLN A 40 2.17 -8.60 -18.90
C GLN A 40 2.42 -9.84 -18.00
N VAL A 41 1.34 -10.40 -17.44
CA VAL A 41 1.39 -11.53 -16.53
C VAL A 41 0.23 -12.48 -16.82
N LEU A 42 0.46 -13.77 -16.61
CA LEU A 42 -0.58 -14.79 -16.69
C LEU A 42 -1.42 -14.81 -15.39
N PRO A 43 -2.71 -15.19 -15.45
CA PRO A 43 -3.59 -15.09 -14.30
C PRO A 43 -3.12 -15.93 -13.10
N GLY A 44 -2.56 -17.12 -13.30
CA GLY A 44 -2.05 -17.94 -12.19
C GLY A 44 -0.86 -17.30 -11.48
N ALA A 45 0.08 -16.73 -12.24
CA ALA A 45 1.20 -15.97 -11.67
C ALA A 45 0.71 -14.72 -10.92
N ALA A 46 -0.21 -13.96 -11.52
CA ALA A 46 -0.73 -12.74 -10.91
C ALA A 46 -1.49 -13.00 -9.59
N VAL A 47 -2.28 -14.07 -9.53
CA VAL A 47 -2.99 -14.46 -8.30
C VAL A 47 -2.01 -14.87 -7.20
N ARG A 48 -0.90 -15.54 -7.54
CA ARG A 48 0.13 -15.93 -6.56
C ARG A 48 0.73 -14.70 -5.85
N GLU A 49 1.08 -13.66 -6.60
CA GLU A 49 1.59 -12.41 -6.01
C GLU A 49 0.56 -11.74 -5.09
N PHE A 50 -0.73 -11.78 -5.44
CA PHE A 50 -1.80 -11.23 -4.61
C PHE A 50 -2.05 -12.03 -3.32
N LEU A 51 -1.74 -13.34 -3.31
CA LEU A 51 -1.88 -14.17 -2.11
C LEU A 51 -0.90 -13.75 -1.02
N ASP A 52 0.28 -13.27 -1.39
CA ASP A 52 1.32 -12.80 -0.46
C ASP A 52 1.04 -11.40 0.11
N LEU A 53 0.04 -10.69 -0.42
CA LEU A 53 -0.41 -9.41 0.14
C LEU A 53 -1.24 -9.65 1.40
N HIS A 54 -0.81 -9.06 2.52
CA HIS A 54 -1.49 -9.19 3.81
C HIS A 54 -1.80 -7.82 4.42
N PRO A 55 -3.06 -7.55 4.82
CA PRO A 55 -3.44 -6.25 5.37
C PRO A 55 -2.94 -6.04 6.81
N ALA A 56 -2.87 -7.10 7.62
CA ALA A 56 -2.56 -6.98 9.05
C ALA A 56 -1.19 -6.32 9.35
N PRO A 57 -0.08 -6.69 8.69
CA PRO A 57 1.20 -6.00 8.90
C PRO A 57 1.15 -4.50 8.58
N LEU A 58 0.32 -4.08 7.62
CA LEU A 58 0.16 -2.67 7.26
C LEU A 58 -0.63 -1.91 8.32
N THR A 59 -1.71 -2.51 8.84
CA THR A 59 -2.46 -1.95 9.98
C THR A 59 -1.58 -1.81 11.22
N ASP A 60 -0.78 -2.84 11.52
CA ASP A 60 0.14 -2.80 12.66
C ASP A 60 1.21 -1.71 12.50
N ALA A 61 1.72 -1.51 11.28
CA ALA A 61 2.64 -0.41 10.96
C ALA A 61 1.97 0.96 11.17
N GLY A 62 0.74 1.15 10.68
CA GLY A 62 -0.05 2.37 10.91
C GLY A 62 -0.23 2.66 12.40
N HIS A 63 -0.59 1.65 13.20
CA HIS A 63 -0.69 1.76 14.65
C HIS A 63 0.66 2.09 15.33
N ALA A 64 1.76 1.51 14.86
CA ALA A 64 3.09 1.81 15.38
C ALA A 64 3.48 3.28 15.15
N VAL A 65 3.24 3.81 13.96
CA VAL A 65 3.51 5.21 13.63
C VAL A 65 2.63 6.15 14.48
N ARG A 66 1.35 5.84 14.69
CA ARG A 66 0.47 6.65 15.55
C ARG A 66 0.94 6.70 17.02
N ARG A 67 1.61 5.65 17.51
CA ARG A 67 2.23 5.69 18.85
C ARG A 67 3.43 6.64 18.89
N LEU A 68 4.19 6.73 17.81
CA LEU A 68 5.29 7.70 17.71
C LEU A 68 4.76 9.13 17.71
N VAL A 69 3.69 9.41 16.94
CA VAL A 69 3.02 10.71 16.91
C VAL A 69 2.63 11.16 18.32
N ARG A 70 1.97 10.31 19.10
CA ARG A 70 1.61 10.63 20.49
C ARG A 70 2.81 10.98 21.36
N GLY A 71 3.94 10.29 21.19
CA GLY A 71 5.17 10.61 21.90
C GLY A 71 5.79 11.96 21.50
N TYR A 72 5.63 12.36 20.23
CA TYR A 72 6.01 13.69 19.77
C TYR A 72 5.07 14.76 20.33
N ASP A 73 3.77 14.52 20.41
CA ASP A 73 2.81 15.44 21.02
C ASP A 73 3.16 15.73 22.49
N ASP A 74 3.45 14.67 23.26
CA ASP A 74 3.89 14.79 24.66
C ASP A 74 5.19 15.62 24.79
N THR A 75 6.12 15.42 23.84
CA THR A 75 7.40 16.15 23.79
C THR A 75 7.18 17.62 23.42
N CYS A 76 6.32 17.91 22.44
CA CYS A 76 5.95 19.27 22.06
C CYS A 76 5.27 20.00 23.21
N ALA A 77 4.38 19.34 23.96
CA ALA A 77 3.75 19.90 25.14
C ALA A 77 4.79 20.28 26.21
N LEU A 78 5.72 19.39 26.52
CA LEU A 78 6.80 19.64 27.48
C LEU A 78 7.73 20.77 27.03
N LEU A 79 8.03 20.87 25.73
CA LEU A 79 8.83 21.97 25.17
C LEU A 79 8.05 23.29 25.13
N GLY A 80 6.72 23.25 25.11
CA GLY A 80 5.85 24.43 25.12
C GLY A 80 5.79 25.16 26.47
N ASP A 81 6.11 24.47 27.57
CA ASP A 81 6.03 25.04 28.91
C ASP A 81 6.94 26.26 29.11
N GLN A 82 6.46 27.27 29.81
CA GLN A 82 7.26 28.47 30.12
C GLN A 82 8.38 28.13 31.10
N VAL A 83 9.61 28.54 30.76
CA VAL A 83 10.77 28.43 31.65
C VAL A 83 10.96 29.76 32.37
N ALA A 84 11.12 29.73 33.70
CA ALA A 84 11.41 30.92 34.52
C ALA A 84 12.87 31.38 34.38
N TRP A 85 13.27 31.71 33.15
CA TRP A 85 14.63 32.09 32.77
C TRP A 85 14.60 33.34 31.89
N SER A 86 15.50 34.29 32.14
CA SER A 86 15.53 35.59 31.43
C SER A 86 16.95 36.06 31.12
N GLY A 87 17.04 36.94 30.12
CA GLY A 87 18.30 37.49 29.60
C GLY A 87 18.54 37.07 28.15
N ALA A 88 19.65 37.54 27.55
CA ALA A 88 19.94 37.29 26.14
C ALA A 88 20.02 35.80 25.78
N ALA A 89 20.53 34.97 26.69
CA ALA A 89 20.59 33.53 26.50
C ALA A 89 19.20 32.86 26.52
N ALA A 90 18.28 33.36 27.35
CA ALA A 90 16.89 32.88 27.37
C ALA A 90 16.18 33.20 26.05
N SER A 91 16.38 34.41 25.51
CA SER A 91 15.81 34.79 24.21
C SER A 91 16.36 33.93 23.06
N ALA A 92 17.66 33.62 23.04
CA ALA A 92 18.25 32.75 22.03
C ALA A 92 17.72 31.31 22.12
N TYR A 93 17.52 30.80 23.35
CA TYR A 93 16.89 29.50 23.56
C TYR A 93 15.43 29.49 23.09
N ASP A 94 14.65 30.52 23.40
CA ASP A 94 13.25 30.62 22.97
C ASP A 94 13.12 30.65 21.44
N GLU A 95 14.02 31.34 20.73
CA GLU A 95 14.02 31.36 19.26
C GLU A 95 14.32 29.96 18.68
N ALA A 96 15.32 29.26 19.23
CA ALA A 96 15.67 27.90 18.82
C ALA A 96 14.52 26.92 19.11
N ARG A 97 13.94 27.01 20.30
CA ARG A 97 12.79 26.22 20.76
C ARG A 97 11.56 26.43 19.87
N ALA A 98 11.21 27.67 19.56
CA ALA A 98 10.09 27.98 18.68
C ALA A 98 10.32 27.46 17.26
N THR A 99 11.56 27.48 16.76
CA THR A 99 11.89 26.93 15.44
C THR A 99 11.78 25.41 15.43
N LEU A 100 12.20 24.73 16.50
CA LEU A 100 12.04 23.29 16.66
C LEU A 100 10.56 22.89 16.74
N LEU A 101 9.77 23.57 17.58
CA LEU A 101 8.33 23.29 17.74
C LEU A 101 7.59 23.42 16.40
N ARG A 102 7.94 24.44 15.59
CA ARG A 102 7.36 24.59 14.25
C ARG A 102 7.68 23.42 13.33
N HIS A 103 8.92 22.95 13.33
CA HIS A 103 9.28 21.79 12.52
C HIS A 103 8.61 20.49 12.97
N LEU A 104 8.43 20.33 14.29
CA LEU A 104 7.80 19.14 14.84
C LEU A 104 6.31 19.09 14.53
N ASP A 105 5.56 20.19 14.73
CA ASP A 105 4.09 20.14 14.81
C ASP A 105 3.35 21.28 14.06
N GLU A 106 4.03 22.18 13.33
CA GLU A 106 3.33 23.23 12.58
C GLU A 106 2.76 22.72 11.24
N GLY A 107 1.56 22.14 11.31
CA GLY A 107 0.74 21.82 10.16
C GLY A 107 1.11 20.49 9.46
N PRO A 108 0.50 20.20 8.30
CA PRO A 108 0.62 18.89 7.65
C PRO A 108 2.03 18.58 7.11
N GLU A 109 2.83 19.62 6.87
CA GLU A 109 4.20 19.50 6.36
C GLU A 109 5.24 19.28 7.48
N SER A 110 4.82 19.40 8.74
CA SER A 110 5.64 19.12 9.91
C SER A 110 6.02 17.64 10.01
N LEU A 111 6.97 17.31 10.88
CA LEU A 111 7.34 15.92 11.13
C LEU A 111 6.13 15.09 11.61
N VAL A 112 5.37 15.61 12.57
CA VAL A 112 4.15 14.95 13.09
C VAL A 112 3.11 14.80 11.99
N GLY A 113 2.82 15.85 11.23
CA GLY A 113 1.86 15.79 10.11
C GLY A 113 2.22 14.76 9.04
N ARG A 114 3.52 14.56 8.76
CA ARG A 114 4.00 13.52 7.83
C ARG A 114 3.93 12.12 8.41
N LEU A 115 4.19 11.95 9.71
CA LEU A 115 3.98 10.68 10.40
C LEU A 115 2.49 10.30 10.41
N GLU A 116 1.60 11.25 10.67
CA GLU A 116 0.15 11.03 10.57
C GLU A 116 -0.28 10.65 9.15
N SER A 117 0.27 11.31 8.13
CA SER A 117 0.03 10.98 6.72
C SER A 117 0.53 9.58 6.38
N THR A 118 1.72 9.19 6.89
CA THR A 118 2.29 7.85 6.72
C THR A 118 1.42 6.77 7.37
N ALA A 119 0.94 7.02 8.60
CA ALA A 119 0.03 6.10 9.27
C ALA A 119 -1.29 5.95 8.49
N SER A 120 -1.84 7.06 8.00
CA SER A 120 -3.10 7.06 7.25
C SER A 120 -2.95 6.42 5.87
N PHE A 121 -1.79 6.55 5.23
CA PHE A 121 -1.43 5.80 4.02
C PHE A 121 -1.37 4.29 4.29
N ALA A 122 -0.75 3.86 5.39
CA ALA A 122 -0.69 2.45 5.77
C ALA A 122 -2.10 1.87 6.00
N ASP A 123 -2.98 2.61 6.68
CA ASP A 123 -4.39 2.24 6.88
C ASP A 123 -5.14 2.14 5.54
N ALA A 124 -4.94 3.12 4.64
CA ALA A 124 -5.55 3.12 3.31
C ALA A 124 -5.06 1.94 2.46
N LEU A 125 -3.77 1.62 2.50
CA LEU A 125 -3.19 0.49 1.79
C LEU A 125 -3.71 -0.84 2.35
N ALA A 126 -3.84 -0.97 3.67
CA ALA A 126 -4.43 -2.15 4.30
C ALA A 126 -5.88 -2.37 3.83
N GLY A 127 -6.69 -1.31 3.82
CA GLY A 127 -8.06 -1.35 3.31
C GLY A 127 -8.15 -1.72 1.82
N TRP A 128 -7.23 -1.20 1.00
CA TRP A 128 -7.13 -1.57 -0.41
C TRP A 128 -6.76 -3.06 -0.60
N VAL A 129 -5.79 -3.58 0.17
CA VAL A 129 -5.41 -5.00 0.13
C VAL A 129 -6.61 -5.87 0.49
N GLU A 130 -7.29 -5.57 1.60
CA GLU A 130 -8.44 -6.34 2.06
C GLU A 130 -9.57 -6.35 1.03
N GLY A 131 -9.94 -5.17 0.50
CA GLY A 131 -10.97 -5.07 -0.54
C GLY A 131 -10.59 -5.84 -1.82
N SER A 132 -9.34 -5.74 -2.25
CA SER A 132 -8.83 -6.44 -3.45
C SER A 132 -8.85 -7.95 -3.27
N ARG A 133 -8.45 -8.45 -2.10
CA ARG A 133 -8.48 -9.89 -1.77
C ARG A 133 -9.90 -10.44 -1.74
N VAL A 134 -10.86 -9.69 -1.17
CA VAL A 134 -12.28 -10.07 -1.19
C VAL A 134 -12.83 -10.13 -2.61
N ALA A 135 -12.51 -9.14 -3.45
CA ALA A 135 -12.94 -9.12 -4.85
C ALA A 135 -12.37 -10.32 -5.64
N LEU A 136 -11.08 -10.62 -5.43
CA LEU A 136 -10.43 -11.77 -6.06
C LEU A 136 -11.00 -13.10 -5.56
N ALA A 137 -11.26 -13.25 -4.26
CA ALA A 137 -11.89 -14.45 -3.71
C ALA A 137 -13.26 -14.72 -4.35
N ARG A 138 -14.07 -13.67 -4.54
CA ARG A 138 -15.38 -13.79 -5.22
C ARG A 138 -15.21 -14.24 -6.66
N ALA A 139 -14.31 -13.61 -7.41
CA ALA A 139 -14.05 -13.98 -8.80
C ALA A 139 -13.53 -15.42 -8.95
N LEU A 140 -12.66 -15.87 -8.04
CA LEU A 140 -12.19 -17.26 -8.00
C LEU A 140 -13.33 -18.24 -7.69
N ALA A 141 -14.19 -17.93 -6.71
CA ALA A 141 -15.33 -18.78 -6.39
C ALA A 141 -16.29 -18.92 -7.59
N GLU A 142 -16.57 -17.82 -8.29
CA GLU A 142 -17.40 -17.83 -9.50
C GLU A 142 -16.79 -18.65 -10.63
N VAL A 143 -15.48 -18.50 -10.86
CA VAL A 143 -14.74 -19.26 -11.87
C VAL A 143 -14.70 -20.75 -11.53
N LEU A 144 -14.42 -21.11 -10.27
CA LEU A 144 -14.36 -22.51 -9.84
C LEU A 144 -15.70 -23.24 -10.01
N GLY A 145 -16.81 -22.52 -9.85
CA GLY A 145 -18.16 -23.05 -10.06
C GLY A 145 -18.64 -23.04 -11.53
N SER A 146 -17.81 -22.62 -12.48
CA SER A 146 -18.24 -22.34 -13.85
C SER A 146 -18.10 -23.54 -14.80
N SER A 147 -18.85 -23.53 -15.90
CA SER A 147 -18.73 -24.57 -16.94
C SER A 147 -17.39 -24.47 -17.69
N GLU A 148 -16.81 -23.28 -17.77
CA GLU A 148 -15.48 -23.05 -18.33
C GLU A 148 -14.39 -23.77 -17.51
N ALA A 149 -14.50 -23.83 -16.18
CA ALA A 149 -13.57 -24.60 -15.37
C ALA A 149 -13.62 -26.10 -15.70
N VAL A 150 -14.82 -26.64 -15.90
CA VAL A 150 -15.00 -28.03 -16.36
C VAL A 150 -14.39 -28.25 -17.74
N ALA A 151 -14.59 -27.32 -18.67
CA ALA A 151 -14.02 -27.39 -20.01
C ALA A 151 -12.48 -27.33 -20.00
N VAL A 152 -11.88 -26.49 -19.16
CA VAL A 152 -10.42 -26.43 -18.95
C VAL A 152 -9.89 -27.73 -18.34
N HIS A 153 -10.56 -28.29 -17.34
CA HIS A 153 -10.19 -29.59 -16.79
C HIS A 153 -10.26 -30.70 -17.84
N ALA A 154 -11.32 -30.74 -18.65
CA ALA A 154 -11.46 -31.72 -19.71
C ALA A 154 -10.38 -31.59 -20.79
N ALA A 155 -10.04 -30.35 -21.18
CA ALA A 155 -9.04 -30.06 -22.21
C ALA A 155 -7.59 -30.31 -21.75
N THR A 156 -7.33 -30.36 -20.44
CA THR A 156 -6.00 -30.63 -19.87
C THR A 156 -5.81 -32.07 -19.39
N ARG A 157 -6.74 -32.98 -19.71
CA ARG A 157 -6.58 -34.40 -19.38
C ARG A 157 -5.47 -35.04 -20.21
N PRO A 158 -4.67 -35.96 -19.61
CA PRO A 158 -3.67 -36.71 -20.35
C PRO A 158 -4.25 -37.42 -21.58
N GLY A 159 -3.59 -37.31 -22.72
CA GLY A 159 -4.01 -37.94 -23.99
C GLY A 159 -5.10 -37.18 -24.77
N VAL A 160 -5.63 -36.07 -24.25
CA VAL A 160 -6.55 -35.20 -24.96
C VAL A 160 -5.78 -34.06 -25.61
N HIS A 161 -6.01 -33.80 -26.91
CA HIS A 161 -5.51 -32.59 -27.55
C HIS A 161 -6.41 -31.42 -27.16
N ALA A 162 -5.81 -30.35 -26.65
CA ALA A 162 -6.54 -29.13 -26.31
C ALA A 162 -7.22 -28.57 -27.55
N GLY A 163 -8.54 -28.73 -27.63
CA GLY A 163 -9.35 -28.18 -28.70
C GLY A 163 -9.62 -26.69 -28.50
N PRO A 164 -10.14 -25.99 -29.53
CA PRO A 164 -10.46 -24.56 -29.47
C PRO A 164 -11.39 -24.19 -28.30
N ALA A 165 -12.29 -25.10 -27.92
CA ALA A 165 -13.20 -24.89 -26.79
C ALA A 165 -12.47 -24.75 -25.45
N GLY A 166 -11.38 -25.50 -25.22
CA GLY A 166 -10.56 -25.40 -24.01
C GLY A 166 -9.79 -24.07 -23.96
N ALA A 167 -9.23 -23.65 -25.08
CA ALA A 167 -8.54 -22.36 -25.20
C ALA A 167 -9.50 -21.17 -24.97
N SER A 168 -10.72 -21.22 -25.53
CA SER A 168 -11.74 -20.20 -25.28
C SER A 168 -12.19 -20.17 -23.82
N ALA A 169 -12.41 -21.33 -23.19
CA ALA A 169 -12.75 -21.41 -21.78
C ALA A 169 -11.64 -20.85 -20.87
N ALA A 170 -10.38 -21.18 -21.16
CA ALA A 170 -9.23 -20.62 -20.47
C ALA A 170 -9.15 -19.09 -20.63
N ALA A 171 -9.41 -18.59 -21.84
CA ALA A 171 -9.38 -17.16 -22.12
C ALA A 171 -10.52 -16.40 -21.40
N GLU A 172 -11.69 -17.02 -21.24
CA GLU A 172 -12.81 -16.47 -20.47
C GLU A 172 -12.49 -16.36 -18.97
N ILE A 173 -11.95 -17.44 -18.39
CA ILE A 173 -11.49 -17.44 -16.99
C ILE A 173 -10.42 -16.37 -16.77
N ALA A 174 -9.39 -16.34 -17.63
CA ALA A 174 -8.31 -15.37 -17.53
C ALA A 174 -8.82 -13.93 -17.64
N THR A 175 -9.82 -13.68 -18.48
CA THR A 175 -10.42 -12.34 -18.61
C THR A 175 -11.10 -11.91 -17.31
N ARG A 176 -11.86 -12.80 -16.66
CA ARG A 176 -12.53 -12.49 -15.39
C ARG A 176 -11.50 -12.16 -14.30
N ILE A 177 -10.48 -13.00 -14.15
CA ILE A 177 -9.44 -12.82 -13.12
C ILE A 177 -8.59 -11.57 -13.39
N LEU A 178 -8.02 -11.43 -14.59
CA LEU A 178 -7.20 -10.26 -14.93
C LEU A 178 -8.00 -8.96 -14.95
N GLY A 179 -9.31 -9.02 -15.21
CA GLY A 179 -10.21 -7.87 -15.08
C GLY A 179 -10.26 -7.34 -13.65
N VAL A 180 -10.48 -8.23 -12.67
CA VAL A 180 -10.48 -7.87 -11.24
C VAL A 180 -9.12 -7.37 -10.79
N LEU A 181 -8.05 -8.06 -11.16
CA LEU A 181 -6.68 -7.63 -10.82
C LEU A 181 -6.32 -6.30 -11.48
N GLY A 182 -6.82 -6.04 -12.69
CA GLY A 182 -6.68 -4.77 -13.37
C GLY A 182 -7.30 -3.61 -12.61
N VAL A 183 -8.52 -3.79 -12.07
CA VAL A 183 -9.17 -2.78 -11.22
C VAL A 183 -8.38 -2.57 -9.93
N ALA A 184 -7.89 -3.64 -9.31
CA ALA A 184 -7.05 -3.54 -8.11
C ALA A 184 -5.77 -2.75 -8.39
N TYR A 185 -5.10 -3.01 -9.51
CA TYR A 185 -3.91 -2.28 -9.97
C TYR A 185 -4.20 -0.79 -10.19
N ASP A 186 -5.27 -0.44 -10.90
CA ASP A 186 -5.66 0.95 -11.13
C ASP A 186 -5.97 1.68 -9.80
N GLY A 187 -6.53 0.94 -8.83
CA GLY A 187 -6.74 1.41 -7.45
C GLY A 187 -5.44 1.69 -6.70
N ALA A 188 -4.44 0.80 -6.79
CA ALA A 188 -3.13 0.99 -6.18
C ALA A 188 -2.40 2.21 -6.76
N GLU A 189 -2.42 2.40 -8.07
CA GLU A 189 -1.80 3.57 -8.69
C GLU A 189 -2.48 4.86 -8.25
N THR A 190 -3.82 4.85 -8.12
CA THR A 190 -4.57 6.01 -7.64
C THR A 190 -4.21 6.35 -6.20
N LEU A 191 -4.05 5.34 -5.35
CA LEU A 191 -3.60 5.50 -3.97
C LEU A 191 -2.19 6.11 -3.93
N LEU A 192 -1.23 5.57 -4.70
CA LEU A 192 0.13 6.13 -4.75
C LEU A 192 0.16 7.58 -5.25
N ARG A 193 -0.63 7.92 -6.29
CA ARG A 193 -0.74 9.30 -6.79
C ARG A 193 -1.34 10.25 -5.76
N GLN A 194 -2.34 9.80 -5.01
CA GLN A 194 -3.02 10.59 -3.98
C GLN A 194 -2.08 10.89 -2.80
N TRP A 195 -1.33 9.90 -2.33
CA TRP A 195 -0.53 10.00 -1.11
C TRP A 195 0.91 10.46 -1.34
N GLY A 196 1.44 10.31 -2.56
CA GLY A 196 2.84 10.63 -2.90
C GLY A 196 3.37 11.97 -2.37
N PRO A 197 2.65 13.10 -2.53
CA PRO A 197 3.11 14.40 -2.03
C PRO A 197 3.30 14.44 -0.50
N SER A 198 2.42 13.78 0.24
CA SER A 198 2.43 13.76 1.72
C SER A 198 3.52 12.86 2.32
N LEU A 199 4.06 11.92 1.53
CA LEU A 199 5.07 10.95 1.96
C LEU A 199 6.52 11.40 1.73
N ALA A 200 6.74 12.58 1.13
CA ALA A 200 8.09 13.09 0.88
C ALA A 200 8.86 13.35 2.19
N GLU A 201 10.19 13.29 2.13
CA GLU A 201 11.04 13.57 3.30
C GLU A 201 10.98 15.05 3.71
N THR A 202 10.92 15.29 5.02
CA THR A 202 11.12 16.62 5.61
C THR A 202 12.60 16.89 5.83
N VAL A 203 13.14 17.88 5.12
CA VAL A 203 14.54 18.29 5.33
C VAL A 203 14.61 19.28 6.49
N TRP A 204 15.18 18.86 7.63
CA TRP A 204 15.61 19.78 8.66
C TRP A 204 16.90 20.48 8.22
N ARG A 205 16.90 21.82 8.23
CA ARG A 205 18.13 22.61 8.09
C ARG A 205 18.30 23.42 9.35
N ASP A 206 19.32 23.09 10.11
CA ASP A 206 19.71 23.89 11.26
C ASP A 206 20.19 25.27 10.78
N ARG A 207 19.74 26.34 11.43
CA ARG A 207 20.15 27.70 11.07
C ARG A 207 21.56 27.90 11.62
N PRO A 208 22.53 28.42 10.84
CA PRO A 208 23.85 28.70 11.38
C PRO A 208 23.71 29.67 12.56
N ALA A 209 24.21 29.26 13.73
CA ALA A 209 24.17 30.05 14.94
C ALA A 209 24.77 31.44 14.69
N VAL A 210 23.97 32.49 14.90
CA VAL A 210 24.49 33.86 14.98
C VAL A 210 25.39 33.91 16.21
N ALA A 211 26.63 34.39 16.05
CA ALA A 211 27.64 34.40 17.12
C ALA A 211 27.07 35.04 18.40
N PRO A 212 27.24 34.39 19.58
CA PRO A 212 26.66 34.88 20.83
C PRO A 212 27.22 36.27 21.17
N HIS A 213 26.32 37.21 21.43
CA HIS A 213 26.67 38.56 21.89
C HIS A 213 26.98 38.49 23.40
N TYR A 214 28.27 38.46 23.75
CA TYR A 214 28.72 38.45 25.15
C TYR A 214 28.51 39.83 25.79
N GLY A 215 27.40 40.00 26.54
CA GLY A 215 27.12 41.26 27.26
C GLY A 215 25.86 41.29 28.13
N GLY A 216 24.93 40.33 27.98
CA GLY A 216 23.70 40.27 28.78
C GLY A 216 23.86 39.50 30.10
N THR A 217 23.40 40.07 31.21
CA THR A 217 23.32 39.34 32.50
C THR A 217 22.17 38.34 32.47
N THR A 218 22.46 37.09 32.83
CA THR A 218 21.47 36.00 32.93
C THR A 218 20.82 36.01 34.31
N ARG A 219 19.48 35.90 34.40
CA ARG A 219 18.75 35.81 35.67
C ARG A 219 17.84 34.57 35.68
N ILE A 220 17.91 33.81 36.76
CA ILE A 220 17.08 32.64 37.05
C ILE A 220 16.13 33.04 38.19
N GLY A 221 14.82 32.94 37.98
CA GLY A 221 13.81 33.22 39.00
C GLY A 221 13.27 31.94 39.62
N TYR A 222 13.10 31.93 40.95
CA TYR A 222 12.41 30.87 41.70
C TYR A 222 10.91 31.15 41.80
#